data_AF-A0A358MCR2-F1
#
_entry.id   AF-A0A358MCR2-F1
#
_cell.length_a   1.000
_cell.length_b   1.000
_cell.length_c   1.000
_cell.angle_alpha   90.00
_cell.angle_beta   90.00
_cell.angle_gamma   90.00
#
_symmetry.space_group_name_H-M   'P 1'
#
loop_
_entity.id
_entity.type
_entity.pdbx_description
1 polymer ?
#
loop_
_entity_poly.entity_id
_entity_poly.type
_entity_poly.pdbx_seq_one_letter_code
_entity_poly.pdbx_strand_id
1 'polypeptide(L)'
;MMRSHEAFVRHQMLPQVPPPASQAGLVKWLRENLFSSLSNTVLTVLSLLALWWVVMAAWPWLSNGIWTTTSLKECREVLQGEVGACFSVLAERWNQLLFGFKYPSELYGRPTAAFLLLFIAGAPVLFYKSFPRYLLLVTAAYPFIAYWFIWGGTILIPVVAALGLIGAMLVFRRLSNSSFATGFFGAVAAAAVIWWIGGKISGSAPGFMALQEVASRDMGGFMLNMLLGVVCVSLSLPIGILLALGRQSDMLIIKWICVVFIEFIRGVPLITLLFVANVVLAYFLPPGTSFDLILRVIIMITMFASAYIAEVIRGGLAALPTGQYEAANSLGLDYAQSMQLIILPQALKISIPG
;
A
#
# COMPACT_ATOMS: atom_id res chain seq x y z
N MET A 1 -49.07 54.93 -31.86
CA MET A 1 -49.79 53.94 -31.01
C MET A 1 -48.77 52.93 -30.49
N MET A 2 -48.06 53.24 -29.40
CA MET A 2 -47.08 52.33 -28.79
C MET A 2 -47.83 51.42 -27.81
N ARG A 3 -47.84 50.10 -28.06
CA ARG A 3 -48.27 49.09 -27.09
C ARG A 3 -47.12 48.90 -26.09
N SER A 4 -47.35 49.22 -24.83
CA SER A 4 -46.45 48.86 -23.73
C SER A 4 -46.38 47.32 -23.64
N HIS A 5 -45.21 46.76 -23.90
CA HIS A 5 -44.90 45.38 -23.55
C HIS A 5 -44.79 45.30 -22.03
N GLU A 6 -45.89 44.96 -21.35
CA GLU A 6 -45.81 44.52 -19.96
C GLU A 6 -45.05 43.18 -19.95
N ALA A 7 -43.77 43.25 -19.59
CA ALA A 7 -43.01 42.07 -19.22
C ALA A 7 -43.72 41.44 -18.02
N PHE A 8 -44.23 40.22 -18.18
CA PHE A 8 -44.95 39.51 -17.13
C PHE A 8 -43.96 39.11 -16.02
N VAL A 9 -43.70 40.02 -15.08
CA VAL A 9 -42.81 39.79 -13.93
C VAL A 9 -43.65 39.25 -12.77
N ARG A 10 -43.36 38.02 -12.37
CA ARG A 10 -44.11 37.32 -11.33
C ARG A 10 -43.80 37.89 -9.94
N HIS A 11 -44.83 38.29 -9.20
CA HIS A 11 -44.70 38.91 -7.86
C HIS A 11 -44.68 37.95 -6.67
N GLN A 12 -44.93 36.65 -6.88
CA GLN A 12 -44.99 35.64 -5.82
C GLN A 12 -44.06 34.48 -6.12
N MET A 13 -43.19 34.13 -5.16
CA MET A 13 -42.35 32.93 -5.28
C MET A 13 -43.24 31.67 -5.30
N LEU A 14 -42.90 30.72 -6.17
CA LEU A 14 -43.51 29.39 -6.13
C LEU A 14 -43.15 28.69 -4.82
N PRO A 15 -44.08 27.94 -4.23
CA PRO A 15 -43.73 27.00 -3.17
C PRO A 15 -42.71 25.98 -3.72
N GLN A 16 -41.69 25.66 -2.92
CA GLN A 16 -40.71 24.64 -3.30
C GLN A 16 -41.40 23.28 -3.42
N VAL A 17 -41.40 22.72 -4.62
CA VAL A 17 -41.88 21.36 -4.90
C VAL A 17 -40.66 20.44 -4.95
N PRO A 18 -40.72 19.22 -4.38
CA PRO A 18 -39.62 18.27 -4.54
C PRO A 18 -39.34 18.02 -6.03
N PRO A 19 -38.08 17.78 -6.41
CA PRO A 19 -37.73 17.48 -7.78
C PRO A 19 -38.52 16.27 -8.29
N PRO A 20 -38.94 16.26 -9.56
CA PRO A 20 -39.59 15.09 -10.16
C PRO A 20 -38.75 13.83 -9.93
N ALA A 21 -39.39 12.70 -9.67
CA ALA A 21 -38.69 11.43 -9.40
C ALA A 21 -37.75 10.99 -10.54
N SER A 22 -37.95 11.48 -11.76
CA SER A 22 -37.07 11.25 -12.93
C SER A 22 -35.81 12.12 -12.94
N GLN A 23 -35.75 13.15 -12.11
CA GLN A 23 -34.69 14.16 -12.03
C GLN A 23 -33.90 14.10 -10.71
N ALA A 24 -34.21 13.13 -9.83
CA ALA A 24 -33.51 12.93 -8.57
C ALA A 24 -33.43 11.44 -8.19
N GLY A 25 -32.43 11.09 -7.38
CA GLY A 25 -32.28 9.75 -6.82
C GLY A 25 -31.87 8.66 -7.81
N LEU A 26 -32.21 7.41 -7.48
CA LEU A 26 -31.78 6.21 -8.20
C LEU A 26 -32.23 6.18 -9.66
N VAL A 27 -33.44 6.66 -9.96
CA VAL A 27 -34.01 6.64 -11.31
C VAL A 27 -33.20 7.52 -12.27
N LYS A 28 -32.81 8.72 -11.82
CA LYS A 28 -31.92 9.59 -12.59
C LYS A 28 -30.56 8.92 -12.82
N TRP A 29 -29.98 8.33 -11.78
CA TRP A 29 -28.68 7.66 -11.87
C TRP A 29 -28.70 6.50 -12.89
N LEU A 30 -29.73 5.64 -12.84
CA LEU A 30 -29.89 4.53 -13.79
C LEU A 30 -30.03 5.05 -15.22
N ARG A 31 -30.80 6.12 -15.43
CA ARG A 31 -30.99 6.71 -16.75
C ARG A 31 -29.71 7.35 -17.30
N GLU A 32 -28.92 8.00 -16.47
CA GLU A 32 -27.68 8.67 -16.90
C GLU A 32 -26.51 7.69 -17.08
N ASN A 33 -26.41 6.65 -16.25
CA ASN A 33 -25.25 5.76 -16.25
C ASN A 33 -25.47 4.46 -17.04
N LEU A 34 -26.66 3.85 -16.97
CA LEU A 34 -26.94 2.55 -17.61
C LEU A 34 -27.76 2.70 -18.90
N PHE A 35 -28.75 3.59 -18.92
CA PHE A 35 -29.72 3.71 -20.01
C PHE A 35 -29.66 5.06 -20.75
N SER A 36 -28.48 5.68 -20.81
CA SER A 36 -28.32 7.05 -21.36
C SER A 36 -28.43 7.13 -22.87
N SER A 37 -28.18 6.02 -23.57
CA SER A 37 -28.30 5.90 -25.02
C SER A 37 -28.82 4.51 -25.40
N LEU A 38 -29.21 4.33 -26.66
CA LEU A 38 -29.59 3.02 -27.19
C LEU A 38 -28.44 2.01 -27.08
N SER A 39 -27.20 2.43 -27.37
CA SER A 39 -26.02 1.57 -27.24
C SER A 39 -25.76 1.16 -25.79
N ASN A 40 -25.88 2.10 -24.84
CA ASN A 40 -25.69 1.81 -23.42
C ASN A 40 -26.81 0.92 -22.86
N THR A 41 -28.04 1.12 -23.35
CA THR A 41 -29.17 0.25 -23.00
C THR A 41 -28.95 -1.18 -23.47
N VAL A 42 -28.56 -1.36 -24.74
CA VAL A 42 -28.25 -2.69 -25.29
C VAL A 42 -27.08 -3.33 -24.54
N LEU A 43 -25.99 -2.59 -24.30
CA LEU A 43 -24.83 -3.11 -23.58
C LEU A 43 -25.19 -3.49 -22.14
N THR A 44 -25.97 -2.67 -21.44
CA THR A 44 -26.47 -2.97 -20.09
C THR A 44 -27.29 -4.25 -20.07
N VAL A 45 -28.23 -4.41 -21.00
CA VAL A 45 -29.07 -5.62 -21.07
C VAL A 45 -28.21 -6.86 -21.37
N LEU A 46 -27.28 -6.77 -22.33
CA LEU A 46 -26.36 -7.86 -22.64
C LEU A 46 -25.45 -8.21 -21.46
N SER A 47 -24.93 -7.21 -20.74
CA SER A 47 -24.13 -7.43 -19.53
C SER A 47 -24.93 -8.10 -18.41
N LEU A 48 -26.19 -7.67 -18.20
CA LEU A 48 -27.07 -8.32 -17.22
C LEU A 48 -27.39 -9.77 -17.61
N LEU A 49 -27.64 -10.03 -18.89
CA LEU A 49 -27.86 -11.39 -19.40
C LEU A 49 -26.61 -12.26 -19.25
N ALA A 50 -25.43 -11.72 -19.54
CA ALA A 50 -24.16 -12.41 -19.36
C ALA A 50 -23.89 -12.71 -17.87
N LEU A 51 -24.12 -11.73 -16.98
CA LEU A 51 -24.00 -11.93 -15.54
C LEU A 51 -24.98 -12.98 -15.04
N TRP A 52 -26.25 -12.91 -15.47
CA TRP A 52 -27.26 -13.90 -15.13
C TRP A 52 -26.83 -15.30 -15.59
N TRP A 53 -26.33 -15.43 -16.82
CA TRP A 53 -25.84 -16.71 -17.35
C TRP A 53 -24.65 -17.26 -16.55
N VAL A 54 -23.65 -16.42 -16.25
CA VAL A 54 -22.48 -16.82 -15.43
C VAL A 54 -22.92 -17.25 -14.03
N VAL A 55 -23.82 -16.48 -13.40
CA VAL A 55 -24.34 -16.81 -12.06
C VAL A 55 -25.10 -18.13 -12.11
N MET A 56 -26.00 -18.33 -13.07
CA MET A 56 -26.77 -19.57 -13.18
C MET A 56 -25.89 -20.78 -13.51
N ALA A 57 -24.83 -20.61 -14.30
CA ALA A 57 -23.86 -21.66 -14.57
C ALA A 57 -23.01 -22.02 -13.34
N ALA A 58 -22.63 -21.02 -12.54
CA ALA A 58 -21.82 -21.23 -11.32
C ALA A 58 -22.68 -21.62 -10.10
N TRP A 59 -23.98 -21.37 -10.12
CA TRP A 59 -24.87 -21.54 -8.98
C TRP A 59 -24.91 -22.98 -8.47
N PRO A 60 -25.10 -24.04 -9.29
CA PRO A 60 -25.10 -25.42 -8.80
C PRO A 60 -23.79 -25.79 -8.09
N TRP A 61 -22.64 -25.38 -8.66
CA TRP A 61 -21.33 -25.61 -8.05
C TRP A 61 -21.22 -24.97 -6.66
N LEU A 62 -21.77 -23.76 -6.50
CA LEU A 62 -21.70 -23.01 -5.24
C LEU A 62 -22.74 -23.47 -4.22
N SER A 63 -23.98 -23.72 -4.64
CA SER A 63 -25.09 -24.13 -3.78
C SER A 63 -24.93 -25.55 -3.25
N ASN A 64 -24.34 -26.45 -4.05
CA ASN A 64 -24.06 -27.83 -3.66
C ASN A 64 -22.67 -27.97 -3.00
N GLY A 65 -22.10 -26.87 -2.49
CA GLY A 65 -20.77 -26.86 -1.89
C GLY A 65 -20.72 -27.63 -0.56
N ILE A 66 -19.81 -28.60 -0.46
CA ILE A 66 -19.63 -29.45 0.73
C ILE A 66 -18.44 -28.96 1.56
N TRP A 67 -18.66 -28.80 2.87
CA TRP A 67 -17.67 -28.28 3.82
C TRP A 67 -17.17 -29.32 4.84
N THR A 68 -17.83 -30.47 4.96
CA THR A 68 -17.71 -31.36 6.13
C THR A 68 -16.87 -32.62 5.90
N THR A 69 -16.48 -32.92 4.66
CA THR A 69 -15.72 -34.16 4.32
C THR A 69 -14.23 -34.02 4.62
N THR A 70 -13.52 -35.13 4.82
CA THR A 70 -12.08 -35.14 5.18
C THR A 70 -11.13 -35.40 4.01
N SER A 71 -11.68 -35.70 2.83
CA SER A 71 -10.87 -35.90 1.63
C SER A 71 -11.59 -35.48 0.37
N LEU A 72 -10.80 -35.16 -0.67
CA LEU A 72 -11.33 -34.79 -1.99
C LEU A 72 -12.05 -35.96 -2.65
N LYS A 73 -11.68 -37.20 -2.31
CA LYS A 73 -12.34 -38.42 -2.76
C LYS A 73 -13.73 -38.58 -2.11
N GLU A 74 -13.79 -38.44 -0.80
CA GLU A 74 -15.05 -38.50 -0.03
C GLU A 74 -16.02 -37.40 -0.48
N CYS A 75 -15.53 -36.18 -0.72
CA CYS A 75 -16.36 -35.10 -1.28
C CYS A 75 -17.00 -35.50 -2.63
N ARG A 76 -16.24 -36.12 -3.53
CA ARG A 76 -16.77 -36.60 -4.82
C ARG A 76 -17.76 -37.75 -4.68
N GLU A 77 -17.57 -38.61 -3.68
CA GLU A 77 -18.50 -39.70 -3.37
C GLU A 77 -19.84 -39.16 -2.84
N VAL A 78 -19.80 -38.14 -1.97
CA VAL A 78 -21.01 -37.48 -1.46
C VAL A 78 -21.75 -36.71 -2.54
N LEU A 79 -21.04 -36.10 -3.50
CA LEU A 79 -21.65 -35.40 -4.63
C LEU A 79 -22.35 -36.35 -5.61
N GLN A 80 -22.05 -37.65 -5.61
CA GLN A 80 -22.73 -38.66 -6.45
C GLN A 80 -22.85 -38.29 -7.95
N GLY A 81 -21.90 -37.51 -8.50
CA GLY A 81 -21.92 -37.04 -9.89
C GLY A 81 -22.61 -35.70 -10.13
N GLU A 82 -23.19 -35.09 -9.10
CA GLU A 82 -23.68 -33.71 -9.14
C GLU A 82 -22.53 -32.70 -9.14
N VAL A 83 -22.77 -31.54 -9.74
CA VAL A 83 -21.80 -30.44 -9.77
C VAL A 83 -21.84 -29.71 -8.43
N GLY A 84 -20.72 -29.73 -7.69
CA GLY A 84 -20.59 -29.07 -6.40
C GLY A 84 -19.13 -28.78 -6.02
N ALA A 85 -18.92 -27.75 -5.19
CA ALA A 85 -17.62 -27.35 -4.71
C ALA A 85 -17.16 -28.19 -3.49
N CYS A 86 -15.92 -28.67 -3.50
CA CYS A 86 -15.31 -29.33 -2.34
C CYS A 86 -14.59 -28.32 -1.45
N PHE A 87 -15.33 -27.55 -0.65
CA PHE A 87 -14.79 -26.53 0.23
C PHE A 87 -14.14 -27.09 1.50
N SER A 88 -14.30 -28.39 1.80
CA SER A 88 -13.60 -29.07 2.89
C SER A 88 -12.09 -28.84 2.90
N VAL A 89 -11.47 -28.76 1.72
CA VAL A 89 -10.03 -28.48 1.59
C VAL A 89 -9.68 -27.13 2.21
N LEU A 90 -10.55 -26.12 2.08
CA LEU A 90 -10.34 -24.80 2.69
C LEU A 90 -10.45 -24.88 4.22
N ALA A 91 -11.40 -25.66 4.74
CA ALA A 91 -11.58 -25.84 6.18
C ALA A 91 -10.39 -26.59 6.81
N GLU A 92 -9.96 -27.69 6.20
CA GLU A 92 -8.82 -28.48 6.69
C GLU A 92 -7.47 -27.76 6.56
N ARG A 93 -7.30 -26.99 5.48
CA ARG A 93 -6.05 -26.29 5.18
C ARG A 93 -6.08 -24.82 5.57
N TRP A 94 -7.08 -24.36 6.32
CA TRP A 94 -7.27 -22.95 6.69
C TRP A 94 -6.00 -22.34 7.30
N ASN A 95 -5.42 -23.02 8.30
CA ASN A 95 -4.20 -22.55 8.95
C ASN A 95 -2.99 -22.56 8.01
N GLN A 96 -2.93 -23.49 7.05
CA GLN A 96 -1.86 -23.53 6.06
C GLN A 96 -1.99 -22.39 5.03
N LEU A 97 -3.21 -22.03 4.66
CA LEU A 97 -3.48 -20.87 3.80
C LEU A 97 -3.12 -19.56 4.50
N LEU A 98 -3.33 -19.46 5.82
CA LEU A 98 -3.03 -18.26 6.59
C LEU A 98 -1.53 -18.11 6.92
N PHE A 99 -0.91 -19.15 7.46
CA PHE A 99 0.44 -19.07 8.05
C PHE A 99 1.52 -19.81 7.25
N GLY A 100 1.13 -20.60 6.25
CA GLY A 100 2.03 -21.47 5.48
C GLY A 100 2.16 -22.88 6.06
N PHE A 101 3.02 -23.70 5.44
CA PHE A 101 3.12 -25.12 5.76
C PHE A 101 3.97 -25.44 6.99
N LYS A 102 4.93 -24.57 7.35
CA LYS A 102 5.97 -24.86 8.35
C LYS A 102 5.90 -23.97 9.61
N TYR A 103 5.03 -22.97 9.63
CA TYR A 103 4.93 -22.08 10.78
C TYR A 103 4.41 -22.84 12.00
N PRO A 104 5.04 -22.73 13.20
CA PRO A 104 4.62 -23.48 14.38
C PRO A 104 3.21 -23.12 14.84
N SER A 105 2.36 -24.13 15.08
CA SER A 105 0.94 -23.94 15.42
C SER A 105 0.71 -23.25 16.77
N GLU A 106 1.59 -23.49 17.75
CA GLU A 106 1.56 -22.83 19.07
C GLU A 106 1.76 -21.31 18.97
N LEU A 107 2.34 -20.84 17.86
CA LEU A 107 2.74 -19.45 17.68
C LEU A 107 1.78 -18.66 16.79
N TYR A 108 0.70 -19.24 16.26
CA TYR A 108 -0.24 -18.56 15.36
C TYR A 108 -0.85 -17.28 15.94
N GLY A 109 -1.00 -17.19 17.27
CA GLY A 109 -1.49 -15.99 17.93
C GLY A 109 -0.63 -14.75 17.66
N ARG A 110 0.68 -14.91 17.42
CA ARG A 110 1.62 -13.80 17.19
C ARG A 110 1.39 -13.07 15.87
N PRO A 111 1.40 -13.75 14.69
CA PRO A 111 1.08 -13.10 13.44
C PRO A 111 -0.38 -12.66 13.35
N THR A 112 -1.32 -13.36 13.99
CA THR A 112 -2.71 -12.89 14.11
C THR A 112 -2.78 -11.58 14.91
N ALA A 113 -2.06 -11.47 16.02
CA ALA A 113 -1.99 -10.22 16.78
C ALA A 113 -1.35 -9.10 15.97
N ALA A 114 -0.25 -9.37 15.24
CA ALA A 114 0.35 -8.40 14.33
C ALA A 114 -0.65 -7.94 13.25
N PHE A 115 -1.43 -8.85 12.68
CA PHE A 115 -2.46 -8.55 11.71
C PHE A 115 -3.59 -7.70 12.29
N LEU A 116 -4.09 -8.00 13.50
CA LEU A 116 -5.12 -7.17 14.15
C LEU A 116 -4.57 -5.78 14.51
N LEU A 117 -3.32 -5.71 14.98
CA LEU A 117 -2.64 -4.46 15.26
C LEU A 117 -2.47 -3.59 14.02
N LEU A 118 -2.35 -4.17 12.82
CA LEU A 118 -2.30 -3.42 11.57
C LEU A 118 -3.53 -2.54 11.37
N PHE A 119 -4.74 -3.04 11.66
CA PHE A 119 -5.97 -2.26 11.51
C PHE A 119 -6.04 -1.13 12.53
N ILE A 120 -5.61 -1.40 13.77
CA ILE A 120 -5.51 -0.39 14.82
C ILE A 120 -4.49 0.69 14.44
N ALA A 121 -3.34 0.28 13.90
CA ALA A 121 -2.28 1.17 13.44
C ALA A 121 -2.67 1.96 12.16
N GLY A 122 -3.50 1.37 11.29
CA GLY A 122 -3.97 2.00 10.06
C GLY A 122 -5.13 2.98 10.26
N ALA A 123 -5.95 2.79 11.30
CA ALA A 123 -7.13 3.62 11.55
C ALA A 123 -6.82 5.13 11.69
N PRO A 124 -5.77 5.58 12.42
CA PRO A 124 -5.40 7.00 12.49
C PRO A 124 -5.00 7.62 11.14
N VAL A 125 -4.45 6.81 10.22
CA VAL A 125 -4.04 7.28 8.88
C VAL A 125 -5.25 7.40 7.97
N LEU A 126 -6.09 6.37 7.92
CA LEU A 126 -7.27 6.33 7.05
C LEU A 126 -8.35 7.31 7.50
N PHE A 127 -8.55 7.45 8.81
CA PHE A 127 -9.57 8.30 9.41
C PHE A 127 -8.94 9.47 10.17
N TYR A 128 -8.00 10.18 9.54
CA TYR A 128 -7.24 11.28 10.14
C TYR A 128 -8.11 12.42 10.73
N LYS A 129 -9.38 12.54 10.31
CA LYS A 129 -10.34 13.51 10.86
C LYS A 129 -11.02 13.03 12.16
N SER A 130 -11.16 11.72 12.34
CA SER A 130 -11.89 11.11 13.45
C SER A 130 -10.98 10.79 14.64
N PHE A 131 -9.69 10.59 14.40
CA PHE A 131 -8.72 10.21 15.44
C PHE A 131 -7.73 11.34 15.78
N PRO A 132 -7.31 11.46 17.05
CA PRO A 132 -6.32 12.45 17.46
C PRO A 132 -4.91 12.12 16.93
N ARG A 133 -4.12 13.17 16.62
CA ARG A 133 -2.81 13.06 15.97
C ARG A 133 -1.76 12.25 16.75
N TYR A 134 -1.85 12.18 18.08
CA TYR A 134 -0.89 11.41 18.88
C TYR A 134 -0.96 9.90 18.61
N LEU A 135 -2.09 9.39 18.11
CA LEU A 135 -2.23 7.98 17.72
C LEU A 135 -1.40 7.61 16.49
N LEU A 136 -0.89 8.58 15.73
CA LEU A 136 0.09 8.31 14.65
C LEU A 136 1.39 7.71 15.19
N LEU A 137 1.69 7.87 16.48
CA LEU A 137 2.80 7.18 17.13
C LEU A 137 2.58 5.66 17.14
N VAL A 138 1.34 5.19 17.24
CA VAL A 138 1.01 3.75 17.14
C VAL A 138 1.31 3.25 15.72
N THR A 139 0.95 4.02 14.70
CA THR A 139 1.31 3.72 13.30
C THR A 139 2.82 3.68 13.10
N ALA A 140 3.56 4.62 13.68
CA ALA A 140 5.01 4.67 13.58
C ALA A 140 5.70 3.52 14.33
N ALA A 141 5.14 3.08 15.46
CA ALA A 141 5.67 1.97 16.25
C ALA A 141 5.32 0.59 15.66
N TYR A 142 4.19 0.49 14.94
CA TYR A 142 3.68 -0.76 14.38
C TYR A 142 4.71 -1.62 13.63
N PRO A 143 5.51 -1.11 12.66
CA PRO A 143 6.44 -1.96 11.91
C PRO A 143 7.48 -2.66 12.82
N PHE A 144 7.89 -2.01 13.91
CA PHE A 144 8.83 -2.56 14.88
C PHE A 144 8.18 -3.62 15.78
N ILE A 145 6.94 -3.38 16.21
CA ILE A 145 6.16 -4.33 17.01
C ILE A 145 5.79 -5.56 16.17
N ALA A 146 5.35 -5.34 14.93
CA ALA A 146 4.99 -6.41 13.99
C ALA A 146 6.20 -7.29 13.67
N TYR A 147 7.39 -6.69 13.47
CA TYR A 147 8.63 -7.45 13.31
C TYR A 147 8.90 -8.37 14.52
N TRP A 148 8.81 -7.83 15.73
CA TRP A 148 9.00 -8.61 16.97
C TRP A 148 8.00 -9.76 17.09
N PHE A 149 6.73 -9.52 16.78
CA PHE A 149 5.69 -10.56 16.84
C PHE A 149 5.93 -11.65 15.80
N ILE A 150 6.27 -11.31 14.55
CA ILE A 150 6.37 -12.29 13.46
C ILE A 150 7.68 -13.08 13.53
N TRP A 151 8.83 -12.41 13.68
CA TRP A 151 10.16 -13.07 13.70
C TRP A 151 10.56 -13.56 15.09
N GLY A 152 10.18 -12.84 16.15
CA GLY A 152 10.60 -13.15 17.52
C GLY A 152 11.95 -12.53 17.88
N GLY A 153 12.65 -13.20 18.79
CA GLY A 153 13.90 -12.70 19.34
C GLY A 153 13.69 -11.64 20.42
N THR A 154 14.78 -10.98 20.80
CA THR A 154 14.76 -9.91 21.81
C THR A 154 14.05 -8.65 21.29
N ILE A 155 13.26 -8.01 22.16
CA ILE A 155 12.63 -6.72 21.86
C ILE A 155 13.67 -5.60 21.64
N LEU A 156 14.92 -5.81 22.07
CA LEU A 156 16.00 -4.83 21.89
C LEU A 156 16.30 -4.56 20.42
N ILE A 157 16.17 -5.56 19.53
CA ILE A 157 16.41 -5.39 18.09
C ILE A 157 15.48 -4.31 17.48
N PRO A 158 14.14 -4.44 17.57
CA PRO A 158 13.24 -3.42 17.04
C PRO A 158 13.34 -2.08 17.77
N VAL A 159 13.64 -2.07 19.08
CA VAL A 159 13.84 -0.82 19.84
C VAL A 159 15.08 -0.08 19.35
N VAL A 160 16.22 -0.76 19.18
CA VAL A 160 17.46 -0.19 18.63
C VAL A 160 17.24 0.29 17.20
N ALA A 161 16.49 -0.46 16.40
CA ALA A 161 16.13 -0.05 15.04
C ALA A 161 15.35 1.29 15.06
N ALA A 162 14.32 1.39 15.90
CA ALA A 162 13.52 2.60 16.08
C ALA A 162 14.35 3.79 16.61
N LEU A 163 15.19 3.56 17.61
CA LEU A 163 16.09 4.59 18.16
C LEU A 163 17.06 5.11 17.12
N GLY A 164 17.59 4.26 16.24
CA GLY A 164 18.45 4.70 15.15
C GLY A 164 17.72 5.59 14.15
N LEU A 165 16.47 5.28 13.80
CA LEU A 165 15.66 6.14 12.92
C LEU A 165 15.27 7.47 13.58
N ILE A 166 14.92 7.45 14.87
CA ILE A 166 14.64 8.67 15.64
C ILE A 166 15.90 9.53 15.73
N GLY A 167 17.05 8.94 16.06
CA GLY A 167 18.34 9.62 16.09
C GLY A 167 18.71 10.23 14.74
N ALA A 168 18.53 9.47 13.65
CA ALA A 168 18.73 9.95 12.30
C ALA A 168 17.83 11.15 11.98
N MET A 169 16.54 11.08 12.33
CA MET A 169 15.59 12.17 12.10
C MET A 169 15.95 13.44 12.90
N LEU A 170 16.38 13.28 14.16
CA LEU A 170 16.81 14.41 14.99
C LEU A 170 18.08 15.08 14.43
N VAL A 171 19.06 14.29 14.00
CA VAL A 171 20.29 14.79 13.39
C VAL A 171 19.99 15.45 12.04
N PHE A 172 19.13 14.85 11.22
CA PHE A 172 18.69 15.43 9.96
C PHE A 172 18.07 16.81 10.19
N ARG A 173 17.09 16.93 11.10
CA ARG A 173 16.41 18.21 11.40
C ARG A 173 17.36 19.28 11.94
N ARG A 174 18.40 18.89 12.66
CA ARG A 174 19.35 19.83 13.25
C ARG A 174 20.36 20.34 12.22
N LEU A 175 20.86 19.46 11.35
CA LEU A 175 21.91 19.76 10.37
C LEU A 175 21.35 20.19 9.00
N SER A 176 20.06 19.98 8.73
CA SER A 176 19.41 20.45 7.50
C SER A 176 19.35 21.97 7.39
N ASN A 177 19.47 22.69 8.51
CA ASN A 177 19.45 24.15 8.54
C ASN A 177 20.66 24.78 7.84
N SER A 178 21.80 24.09 7.78
CA SER A 178 22.99 24.57 7.06
C SER A 178 23.01 24.11 5.61
N SER A 179 22.76 22.82 5.37
CA SER A 179 22.67 22.22 4.03
C SER A 179 21.92 20.90 4.09
N PHE A 180 21.12 20.62 3.06
CA PHE A 180 20.44 19.34 2.93
C PHE A 180 21.44 18.16 2.93
N ALA A 181 22.58 18.32 2.24
CA ALA A 181 23.58 17.26 2.14
C ALA A 181 24.20 16.95 3.52
N THR A 182 24.53 17.97 4.32
CA THR A 182 25.05 17.77 5.68
C THR A 182 24.01 17.12 6.59
N GLY A 183 22.74 17.51 6.45
CA GLY A 183 21.62 16.86 7.10
C GLY A 183 21.53 15.37 6.77
N PHE A 184 21.54 15.03 5.48
CA PHE A 184 21.40 13.65 5.01
C PHE A 184 22.56 12.74 5.45
N PHE A 185 23.81 13.12 5.17
CA PHE A 185 24.96 12.30 5.53
C PHE A 185 25.14 12.20 7.04
N GLY A 186 24.84 13.28 7.79
CA GLY A 186 24.82 13.26 9.25
C GLY A 186 23.79 12.29 9.82
N ALA A 187 22.59 12.25 9.25
CA ALA A 187 21.53 11.33 9.65
C ALA A 187 21.91 9.86 9.42
N VAL A 188 22.49 9.55 8.26
CA VAL A 188 22.97 8.20 7.92
C VAL A 188 24.08 7.76 8.87
N ALA A 189 25.06 8.62 9.15
CA ALA A 189 26.14 8.33 10.09
C ALA A 189 25.60 8.09 11.51
N ALA A 190 24.66 8.92 11.97
CA ALA A 190 24.03 8.75 13.28
C ALA A 190 23.25 7.43 13.38
N ALA A 191 22.45 7.07 12.37
CA ALA A 191 21.77 5.78 12.31
C ALA A 191 22.76 4.62 12.41
N ALA A 192 23.83 4.65 11.60
CA ALA A 192 24.83 3.61 11.56
C ALA A 192 25.55 3.43 12.90
N VAL A 193 25.94 4.53 13.56
CA VAL A 193 26.56 4.50 14.88
C VAL A 193 25.60 3.94 15.93
N ILE A 194 24.35 4.41 15.96
CA ILE A 194 23.34 3.93 16.93
C ILE A 194 23.06 2.44 16.73
N TRP A 195 22.91 1.97 15.50
CA TRP A 195 22.70 0.55 15.22
C TRP A 195 23.93 -0.29 15.52
N TRP A 196 25.14 0.22 15.29
CA TRP A 196 26.37 -0.49 15.62
C TRP A 196 26.52 -0.67 17.15
N ILE A 197 26.31 0.38 17.92
CA ILE A 197 26.34 0.33 19.40
C ILE A 197 25.18 -0.51 19.93
N GLY A 198 23.96 -0.27 19.46
CA GLY A 198 22.77 -0.96 19.90
C GLY A 198 22.76 -2.45 19.53
N GLY A 199 23.43 -2.84 18.44
CA GLY A 199 23.67 -4.23 18.07
C GLY A 199 24.53 -4.97 19.09
N LYS A 200 25.57 -4.31 19.63
CA LYS A 200 26.38 -4.87 20.74
C LYS A 200 25.55 -5.04 22.01
N ILE A 201 24.70 -4.06 22.33
CA ILE A 201 23.81 -4.13 23.50
C ILE A 201 22.80 -5.26 23.35
N SER A 202 22.15 -5.36 22.18
CA SER A 202 21.16 -6.41 21.90
C SER A 202 21.79 -7.80 21.95
N GLY A 203 23.03 -7.95 21.46
CA GLY A 203 23.79 -9.19 21.55
C GLY A 203 24.22 -9.57 22.98
N SER A 204 24.34 -8.61 23.89
CA SER A 204 24.69 -8.88 25.29
C SER A 204 23.51 -9.35 26.16
N ALA A 205 22.28 -9.11 25.73
CA ALA A 205 21.06 -9.47 26.46
C ALA A 205 20.02 -10.18 25.56
N PRO A 206 20.37 -11.35 24.98
CA PRO A 206 19.51 -12.04 24.02
C PRO A 206 18.20 -12.54 24.63
N GLY A 207 18.15 -12.78 25.96
CA GLY A 207 16.95 -13.24 26.66
C GLY A 207 16.00 -12.13 27.15
N PHE A 208 16.34 -10.84 26.98
CA PHE A 208 15.51 -9.75 27.48
C PHE A 208 14.20 -9.64 26.70
N MET A 209 13.07 -10.00 27.33
CA MET A 209 11.74 -10.08 26.70
C MET A 209 11.82 -10.76 25.33
N ALA A 210 12.46 -11.92 25.28
CA ALA A 210 12.68 -12.66 24.05
C ALA A 210 11.49 -13.58 23.73
N LEU A 211 11.07 -13.56 22.47
CA LEU A 211 10.11 -14.53 21.92
C LEU A 211 10.87 -15.60 21.14
N GLN A 212 10.27 -16.79 21.01
CA GLN A 212 10.84 -17.86 20.19
C GLN A 212 11.08 -17.37 18.76
N GLU A 213 12.29 -17.53 18.25
CA GLU A 213 12.64 -17.12 16.90
C GLU A 213 12.05 -18.08 15.86
N VAL A 214 11.49 -17.53 14.79
CA VAL A 214 10.98 -18.28 13.65
C VAL A 214 11.76 -17.88 12.41
N ALA A 215 12.33 -18.87 11.72
CA ALA A 215 13.10 -18.61 10.51
C ALA A 215 12.19 -18.15 9.37
N SER A 216 12.63 -17.15 8.61
CA SER A 216 11.86 -16.58 7.49
C SER A 216 11.48 -17.59 6.41
N ARG A 217 12.20 -18.72 6.30
CA ARG A 217 11.88 -19.81 5.36
C ARG A 217 10.62 -20.59 5.73
N ASP A 218 10.19 -20.52 7.00
CA ASP A 218 9.03 -21.23 7.51
C ASP A 218 7.77 -20.36 7.51
N MET A 219 7.91 -19.07 7.18
CA MET A 219 6.82 -18.12 7.03
C MET A 219 6.19 -18.25 5.64
N GLY A 220 4.86 -18.25 5.57
CA GLY A 220 4.16 -18.30 4.29
C GLY A 220 2.69 -17.90 4.39
N GLY A 221 1.92 -18.30 3.38
CA GLY A 221 0.48 -18.07 3.32
C GLY A 221 0.10 -16.59 3.17
N PHE A 222 -1.14 -16.28 3.56
CA PHE A 222 -1.72 -14.95 3.52
C PHE A 222 -0.96 -13.96 4.41
N MET A 223 -0.45 -14.40 5.55
CA MET A 223 0.37 -13.58 6.46
C MET A 223 1.55 -12.95 5.71
N LEU A 224 2.27 -13.75 4.92
CA LEU A 224 3.43 -13.26 4.16
C LEU A 224 3.02 -12.23 3.10
N ASN A 225 1.91 -12.47 2.40
CA ASN A 225 1.37 -11.52 1.42
C ASN A 225 0.99 -10.19 2.07
N MET A 226 0.32 -10.23 3.22
CA MET A 226 -0.07 -9.02 3.95
C MET A 226 1.15 -8.26 4.45
N LEU A 227 2.12 -8.96 5.05
CA LEU A 227 3.38 -8.41 5.51
C LEU A 227 4.15 -7.72 4.36
N LEU A 228 4.36 -8.43 3.25
CA LEU A 228 5.04 -7.89 2.08
C LEU A 228 4.27 -6.72 1.48
N GLY A 229 2.95 -6.83 1.34
CA GLY A 229 2.10 -5.77 0.81
C GLY A 229 2.20 -4.49 1.63
N VAL A 230 2.01 -4.56 2.95
CA VAL A 230 2.08 -3.39 3.84
C VAL A 230 3.47 -2.78 3.84
N VAL A 231 4.52 -3.59 4.03
CA VAL A 231 5.90 -3.08 4.15
C VAL A 231 6.38 -2.50 2.82
N CYS A 232 6.22 -3.23 1.72
CA CYS A 232 6.72 -2.77 0.42
C CYS A 232 5.96 -1.55 -0.08
N VAL A 233 4.64 -1.45 0.11
CA VAL A 233 3.87 -0.25 -0.27
C VAL A 233 4.29 0.94 0.59
N SER A 234 4.42 0.75 1.90
CA SER A 234 4.81 1.82 2.83
C SER A 234 6.21 2.37 2.53
N LEU A 235 7.15 1.50 2.15
CA LEU A 235 8.52 1.91 1.80
C LEU A 235 8.63 2.46 0.37
N SER A 236 7.88 1.90 -0.58
CA SER A 236 7.98 2.30 -1.99
C SER A 236 7.37 3.67 -2.26
N LEU A 237 6.37 4.11 -1.50
CA LEU A 237 5.77 5.43 -1.64
C LEU A 237 6.76 6.59 -1.40
N PRO A 238 7.46 6.71 -0.25
CA PRO A 238 8.44 7.77 -0.06
C PRO A 238 9.61 7.66 -1.03
N ILE A 239 10.09 6.46 -1.36
CA ILE A 239 11.16 6.27 -2.35
C ILE A 239 10.68 6.72 -3.74
N GLY A 240 9.45 6.39 -4.12
CA GLY A 240 8.85 6.79 -5.39
C GLY A 240 8.67 8.30 -5.49
N ILE A 241 8.26 8.98 -4.42
CA ILE A 241 8.23 10.45 -4.34
C ILE A 241 9.63 11.02 -4.61
N LEU A 242 10.65 10.52 -3.89
CA LEU A 242 12.02 11.00 -4.06
C LEU A 242 12.55 10.79 -5.48
N LEU A 243 12.28 9.63 -6.08
CA LEU A 243 12.66 9.32 -7.47
C LEU A 243 11.93 10.21 -8.48
N ALA A 244 10.64 10.49 -8.27
CA ALA A 244 9.85 11.37 -9.13
C ALA A 244 10.37 12.82 -9.09
N LEU A 245 10.67 13.33 -7.89
CA LEU A 245 11.26 14.66 -7.70
C LEU A 245 12.69 14.72 -8.26
N GLY A 246 13.51 13.69 -8.01
CA GLY A 246 14.87 13.58 -8.55
C GLY A 246 14.91 13.60 -10.07
N ARG A 247 13.95 12.95 -10.74
CA ARG A 247 13.80 12.99 -12.20
C ARG A 247 13.46 14.39 -12.76
N GLN A 248 12.79 15.24 -11.97
CA GLN A 248 12.46 16.62 -12.34
C GLN A 248 13.53 17.64 -11.92
N SER A 249 14.60 17.21 -11.24
CA SER A 249 15.67 18.09 -10.79
C SER A 249 16.46 18.67 -11.97
N ASP A 250 16.92 19.91 -11.83
CA ASP A 250 17.85 20.57 -12.76
C ASP A 250 19.27 19.97 -12.69
N MET A 251 19.60 19.27 -11.61
CA MET A 251 20.90 18.62 -11.45
C MET A 251 21.02 17.39 -12.36
N LEU A 252 21.83 17.50 -13.41
CA LEU A 252 22.02 16.45 -14.41
C LEU A 252 22.33 15.08 -13.81
N ILE A 253 23.23 15.00 -12.81
CA ILE A 253 23.64 13.73 -12.20
C ILE A 253 22.44 13.04 -11.52
N ILE A 254 21.70 13.76 -10.68
CA ILE A 254 20.55 13.19 -9.95
C ILE A 254 19.47 12.76 -10.95
N LYS A 255 19.16 13.65 -11.89
CA LYS A 255 18.17 13.38 -12.94
C LYS A 255 18.49 12.10 -13.71
N TRP A 256 19.73 11.95 -14.19
CA TRP A 256 20.13 10.77 -14.96
C TRP A 256 20.11 9.49 -14.13
N ILE A 257 20.57 9.53 -12.87
CA ILE A 257 20.49 8.36 -11.97
C ILE A 257 19.03 7.93 -11.79
N CYS A 258 18.12 8.86 -11.51
CA CYS A 258 16.70 8.56 -11.35
C CYS A 258 16.07 8.05 -12.65
N VAL A 259 16.36 8.66 -13.80
CA VAL A 259 15.86 8.22 -15.11
C VAL A 259 16.32 6.80 -15.42
N VAL A 260 17.62 6.52 -15.34
CA VAL A 260 18.16 5.19 -15.62
C VAL A 260 17.57 4.15 -14.69
N PHE A 261 17.48 4.45 -13.39
CA PHE A 261 16.86 3.54 -12.42
C PHE A 261 15.39 3.23 -12.78
N ILE A 262 14.57 4.26 -13.02
CA ILE A 262 13.13 4.10 -13.30
C ILE A 262 12.92 3.31 -14.60
N GLU A 263 13.59 3.70 -15.68
CA GLU A 263 13.42 3.07 -16.99
C GLU A 263 13.94 1.61 -16.97
N PHE A 264 15.06 1.35 -16.29
CA PHE A 264 15.58 -0.02 -16.15
C PHE A 264 14.62 -0.92 -15.36
N ILE A 265 14.22 -0.50 -14.15
CA ILE A 265 13.38 -1.31 -13.27
C ILE A 265 12.01 -1.58 -13.90
N ARG A 266 11.45 -0.62 -14.64
CA ARG A 266 10.19 -0.79 -15.36
C ARG A 266 10.33 -1.63 -16.64
N GLY A 267 11.51 -1.64 -17.25
CA GLY A 267 11.82 -2.44 -18.43
C GLY A 267 12.09 -3.92 -18.16
N VAL A 268 12.35 -4.30 -16.90
CA VAL A 268 12.73 -5.67 -16.51
C VAL A 268 11.59 -6.35 -15.73
N PRO A 269 11.21 -7.60 -16.06
CA PRO A 269 10.15 -8.30 -15.32
C PRO A 269 10.53 -8.57 -13.85
N LEU A 270 9.61 -8.32 -12.92
CA LEU A 270 9.84 -8.51 -11.47
C LEU A 270 10.36 -9.91 -11.12
N ILE A 271 9.84 -10.96 -11.77
CA ILE A 271 10.29 -12.34 -11.53
C ILE A 271 11.78 -12.50 -11.84
N THR A 272 12.27 -11.88 -12.92
CA THR A 272 13.69 -11.95 -13.29
C THR A 272 14.56 -11.24 -12.27
N LEU A 273 14.12 -10.07 -11.78
CA LEU A 273 14.83 -9.33 -10.73
C LEU A 273 14.87 -10.12 -9.42
N LEU A 274 13.75 -10.74 -9.01
CA LEU A 274 13.70 -11.59 -7.82
C LEU A 274 14.58 -12.83 -7.95
N PHE A 275 14.57 -13.49 -9.11
CA PHE A 275 15.41 -14.65 -9.38
C PHE A 275 16.90 -14.27 -9.36
N VAL A 276 17.30 -13.21 -10.04
CA VAL A 276 18.68 -12.71 -10.04
C VAL A 276 19.11 -12.30 -8.63
N ALA A 277 18.28 -11.55 -7.90
CA ALA A 277 18.59 -11.17 -6.52
C ALA A 277 18.69 -12.36 -5.56
N ASN A 278 17.98 -13.45 -5.82
CA ASN A 278 18.08 -14.65 -5.00
C ASN A 278 19.30 -15.49 -5.35
N VAL A 279 19.50 -15.77 -6.64
CA VAL A 279 20.49 -16.73 -7.15
C VAL A 279 21.85 -16.07 -7.34
N VAL A 280 21.92 -14.94 -8.04
CA VAL A 280 23.18 -14.29 -8.43
C VAL A 280 23.85 -13.62 -7.23
N LEU A 281 23.08 -12.95 -6.38
CA LEU A 281 23.63 -12.29 -5.19
C LEU A 281 24.37 -13.27 -4.26
N ALA A 282 23.85 -14.50 -4.13
CA ALA A 282 24.46 -15.54 -3.30
C ALA A 282 25.86 -15.97 -3.78
N TYR A 283 26.15 -15.85 -5.09
CA TYR A 283 27.47 -16.17 -5.64
C TYR A 283 28.54 -15.11 -5.35
N PHE A 284 28.14 -13.85 -5.15
CA PHE A 284 29.06 -12.75 -4.86
C PHE A 284 29.38 -12.57 -3.38
N LEU A 285 28.78 -13.38 -2.52
CA LEU A 285 28.89 -13.30 -1.07
C LEU A 285 29.89 -14.33 -0.53
N PRO A 286 30.68 -14.00 0.50
CA PRO A 286 31.57 -14.96 1.14
C PRO A 286 30.79 -16.19 1.64
N PRO A 287 31.37 -17.40 1.51
CA PRO A 287 30.77 -18.62 2.03
C PRO A 287 30.41 -18.45 3.52
N GLY A 288 29.17 -18.74 3.88
CA GLY A 288 28.66 -18.59 5.26
C GLY A 288 27.92 -17.28 5.56
N THR A 289 27.92 -16.31 4.64
CA THR A 289 27.03 -15.14 4.75
C THR A 289 25.68 -15.46 4.10
N SER A 290 24.60 -15.44 4.89
CA SER A 290 23.24 -15.59 4.38
C SER A 290 22.48 -14.29 4.57
N PHE A 291 21.82 -13.83 3.51
CA PHE A 291 20.83 -12.75 3.62
C PHE A 291 19.47 -13.39 3.77
N ASP A 292 18.67 -12.80 4.64
CA ASP A 292 17.32 -13.25 4.88
C ASP A 292 16.47 -13.26 3.58
N LEU A 293 15.72 -14.34 3.37
CA LEU A 293 14.92 -14.54 2.16
C LEU A 293 13.86 -13.45 1.99
N ILE A 294 13.15 -13.12 3.07
CA ILE A 294 12.08 -12.12 3.06
C ILE A 294 12.68 -10.74 2.85
N LEU A 295 13.82 -10.43 3.47
CA LEU A 295 14.49 -9.15 3.27
C LEU A 295 14.87 -8.89 1.80
N ARG A 296 15.41 -9.89 1.09
CA ARG A 296 15.72 -9.77 -0.36
C ARG A 296 14.47 -9.46 -1.17
N VAL A 297 13.37 -10.15 -0.87
CA VAL A 297 12.07 -9.94 -1.52
C VAL A 297 11.54 -8.53 -1.24
N ILE A 298 11.61 -8.07 0.01
CA ILE A 298 11.20 -6.71 0.39
C ILE A 298 12.01 -5.67 -0.38
N ILE A 299 13.34 -5.79 -0.43
CA ILE A 299 14.20 -4.84 -1.15
C ILE A 299 13.80 -4.78 -2.62
N MET A 300 13.65 -5.94 -3.27
CA MET A 300 13.38 -5.98 -4.71
C MET A 300 11.96 -5.50 -5.06
N ILE A 301 10.93 -5.94 -4.32
CA ILE A 301 9.55 -5.47 -4.52
C ILE A 301 9.46 -3.96 -4.24
N THR A 302 10.13 -3.47 -3.19
CA THR A 302 10.13 -2.03 -2.85
C THR A 302 10.76 -1.19 -3.96
N MET A 303 11.91 -1.61 -4.51
CA MET A 303 12.55 -0.93 -5.65
C MET A 303 11.69 -0.98 -6.91
N PHE A 304 11.07 -2.12 -7.18
CA PHE A 304 10.16 -2.27 -8.31
C PHE A 304 8.95 -1.35 -8.17
N ALA A 305 8.23 -1.46 -7.06
CA ALA A 305 7.05 -0.63 -6.79
C ALA A 305 7.37 0.87 -6.76
N SER A 306 8.53 1.27 -6.23
CA SER A 306 8.91 2.69 -6.17
C SER A 306 9.12 3.30 -7.56
N ALA A 307 9.64 2.54 -8.52
CA ALA A 307 9.81 3.01 -9.90
C ALA A 307 8.44 3.24 -10.60
N TYR A 308 7.46 2.36 -10.38
CA TYR A 308 6.11 2.54 -10.92
C TYR A 308 5.38 3.70 -10.23
N ILE A 309 5.49 3.79 -8.90
CA ILE A 309 4.92 4.91 -8.14
C ILE A 309 5.55 6.24 -8.56
N ALA A 310 6.86 6.27 -8.81
CA ALA A 310 7.54 7.47 -9.30
C ALA A 310 6.95 7.98 -10.61
N GLU A 311 6.61 7.09 -11.53
CA GLU A 311 5.96 7.46 -12.80
C GLU A 311 4.55 8.01 -12.60
N VAL A 312 3.76 7.38 -11.72
CA VAL A 312 2.40 7.84 -11.38
C VAL A 312 2.43 9.22 -10.72
N ILE A 313 3.39 9.46 -9.82
CA ILE A 313 3.59 10.77 -9.17
C ILE A 313 4.06 11.81 -10.19
N ARG A 314 4.96 11.45 -11.10
CA ARG A 314 5.38 12.32 -12.21
C ARG A 314 4.17 12.73 -13.06
N GLY A 315 3.27 11.79 -13.36
CA GLY A 315 2.00 12.06 -14.06
C GLY A 315 1.11 13.06 -13.30
N GLY A 316 0.97 12.90 -11.98
CA GLY A 316 0.20 13.83 -11.14
C GLY A 316 0.82 15.22 -11.04
N LEU A 317 2.15 15.31 -10.97
CA LEU A 317 2.88 16.58 -11.02
C LEU A 317 2.67 17.30 -12.35
N ALA A 318 2.70 16.57 -13.47
CA ALA A 318 2.48 17.12 -14.80
C ALA A 318 1.02 17.56 -15.05
N ALA A 319 0.06 17.02 -14.30
CA ALA A 319 -1.35 17.38 -14.40
C ALA A 319 -1.73 18.64 -13.61
N LEU A 320 -0.84 19.14 -12.74
CA LEU A 320 -1.12 20.31 -11.92
C LEU A 320 -1.05 21.60 -12.78
N PRO A 321 -2.03 22.53 -12.68
CA PRO A 321 -1.97 23.80 -13.39
C PRO A 321 -0.74 24.62 -12.98
N THR A 322 -0.08 25.24 -13.95
CA THR A 322 1.12 26.08 -13.73
C THR A 322 0.88 27.24 -12.75
N GLY A 323 -0.36 27.76 -12.68
CA GLY A 323 -0.75 28.81 -11.75
C GLY A 323 -0.49 28.48 -10.27
N GLN A 324 -0.45 27.21 -9.87
CA GLN A 324 -0.07 26.81 -8.50
C GLN A 324 1.42 27.08 -8.21
N TYR A 325 2.28 26.84 -9.19
CA TYR A 325 3.72 27.14 -9.11
C TYR A 325 3.96 28.66 -9.11
N GLU A 326 3.27 29.40 -9.98
CA GLU A 326 3.36 30.86 -10.07
C GLU A 326 2.87 31.54 -8.77
N ALA A 327 1.78 31.06 -8.18
CA ALA A 327 1.26 31.58 -6.92
C ALA A 327 2.23 31.34 -5.76
N ALA A 328 2.84 30.14 -5.67
CA ALA A 328 3.83 29.83 -4.65
C ALA A 328 5.07 30.73 -4.76
N ASN A 329 5.56 30.95 -5.98
CA ASN A 329 6.68 31.85 -6.26
C ASN A 329 6.31 33.32 -5.93
N SER A 330 5.07 33.74 -6.23
CA SER A 330 4.59 35.10 -5.92
C SER A 330 4.51 35.36 -4.41
N LEU A 331 4.32 34.30 -3.61
CA LEU A 331 4.37 34.36 -2.15
C LEU A 331 5.80 34.32 -1.59
N GLY A 332 6.83 34.21 -2.44
CA GLY A 332 8.23 34.14 -2.04
C GLY A 332 8.63 32.84 -1.35
N LEU A 333 7.85 31.76 -1.53
CA LEU A 333 8.19 30.45 -0.97
C LEU A 333 9.39 29.85 -1.69
N ASP A 334 10.29 29.22 -0.93
CA ASP A 334 11.37 28.45 -1.53
C ASP A 334 10.86 27.14 -2.19
N TYR A 335 11.72 26.45 -2.93
CA TYR A 335 11.35 25.20 -3.62
C TYR A 335 10.85 24.12 -2.64
N ALA A 336 11.46 23.99 -1.46
CA ALA A 336 11.09 22.97 -0.49
C ALA A 336 9.72 23.27 0.15
N GLN A 337 9.47 24.54 0.49
CA GLN A 337 8.23 25.06 1.03
C GLN A 337 7.09 24.93 0.01
N SER A 338 7.30 25.41 -1.23
CA SER A 338 6.31 25.30 -2.30
C SER A 338 5.97 23.83 -2.62
N MET A 339 6.98 22.97 -2.69
CA MET A 339 6.80 21.54 -2.93
C MET A 339 6.03 20.87 -1.80
N GLN A 340 6.42 21.09 -0.54
CA GLN A 340 5.83 20.41 0.62
C GLN A 340 4.42 20.91 0.94
N LEU A 341 4.17 22.22 0.84
CA LEU A 341 2.93 22.83 1.32
C LEU A 341 1.84 22.93 0.25
N ILE A 342 2.21 23.04 -1.02
CA ILE A 342 1.27 23.36 -2.11
C ILE A 342 1.25 22.26 -3.17
N ILE A 343 2.39 22.01 -3.81
CA ILE A 343 2.45 21.21 -5.06
C ILE A 343 2.28 19.71 -4.77
N LEU A 344 3.14 19.12 -3.92
CA LEU A 344 3.16 17.68 -3.67
C LEU A 344 1.84 17.15 -3.09
N PRO A 345 1.18 17.81 -2.11
CA PRO A 345 -0.11 17.34 -1.59
C PRO A 345 -1.22 17.30 -2.66
N GLN A 346 -1.19 18.22 -3.63
CA GLN A 346 -2.15 18.24 -4.73
C GLN A 346 -1.81 17.19 -5.78
N ALA A 347 -0.55 17.10 -6.19
CA ALA A 347 -0.08 16.09 -7.13
C ALA A 347 -0.37 14.66 -6.63
N LEU A 348 -0.14 14.37 -5.34
CA LEU A 348 -0.46 13.07 -4.75
C LEU A 348 -1.96 12.75 -4.79
N LYS A 349 -2.83 13.74 -4.61
CA LYS A 349 -4.30 13.53 -4.76
C LYS A 349 -4.70 13.23 -6.20
N ILE A 350 -4.01 13.83 -7.18
CA ILE A 350 -4.25 13.55 -8.61
C ILE A 350 -3.71 12.16 -8.99
N SER A 351 -2.58 11.77 -8.40
CA SER A 351 -1.90 10.50 -8.67
C SER A 351 -2.58 9.27 -8.08
N ILE A 352 -3.35 9.41 -6.99
CA ILE A 352 -4.11 8.30 -6.41
C ILE A 352 -5.42 8.18 -7.21
N PRO A 353 -5.66 7.07 -7.93
CA PRO A 353 -6.94 6.85 -8.58
C PRO A 353 -8.05 6.82 -7.51
N GLY A 354 -9.06 7.68 -7.70
CA GLY A 354 -10.17 7.90 -6.76
C GLY A 354 -11.20 6.80 -6.74
#